data_AF-A0A8S0VTA0-F1
#
_entry.id   AF-A0A8S0VTA0-F1
#
_cell.length_a   1.000
_cell.length_b   1.000
_cell.length_c   1.000
_cell.angle_alpha   90.00
_cell.angle_beta   90.00
_cell.angle_gamma   90.00
#
_symmetry.space_group_name_H-M   'P 1'
#
loop_
_entity.id
_entity.type
_entity.pdbx_description
1 polymer ?
#
loop_
_entity_poly.entity_id
_entity_poly.type
_entity_poly.pdbx_seq_one_letter_code
_entity_poly.pdbx_strand_id
1 'polypeptide(L)'
;MDTRVMIVRGCPEEKTISTRRARELAVCSFGLLAQVSCALPYIHGSGYPFFSLYLHDLPQHSRLQRHLTIMTVHFGNNRLGFYIVTLLLSGTVLGIAGNFASLFLPSLHRDFTIFALIVPSLTILLFLLSLQWAQPRTEAIELFIIGTFWLAMGAWSTDIIGFVQCDTLGGQRIPSKNDGTTSAQSYCYQMKVVQAFSWALFALFVIAFWILMRLVHQAQRYGRYHIWEEPIRELPWFGEAPGYYNTAGGYPYPYPPQSPGMGPMPQPYGYPMPMQIPGQSIVIQPGVNGAPPTITQIPHSAPPV
;
A
#
# COMPACT_ATOMS: atom_id res chain seq x y z
N MET A 1 -19.97 25.67 -53.43
CA MET A 1 -20.50 24.39 -52.91
C MET A 1 -19.86 23.32 -53.76
N ASP A 2 -18.76 22.75 -53.29
CA ASP A 2 -17.89 21.87 -54.08
C ASP A 2 -17.67 20.59 -53.25
N THR A 3 -18.42 19.55 -53.61
CA THR A 3 -18.54 18.28 -52.90
C THR A 3 -17.44 17.35 -53.38
N ARG A 4 -16.27 17.38 -52.74
CA ARG A 4 -15.19 16.42 -53.01
C ARG A 4 -15.48 15.08 -52.35
N VAL A 5 -15.84 14.13 -53.20
CA VAL A 5 -15.92 12.69 -52.97
C VAL A 5 -14.56 12.18 -52.48
N MET A 6 -14.47 11.76 -51.21
CA MET A 6 -13.36 10.93 -50.74
C MET A 6 -13.56 9.50 -51.19
N ILE A 7 -12.70 9.08 -52.11
CA ILE A 7 -12.54 7.70 -52.55
C ILE A 7 -11.95 6.90 -51.39
N VAL A 8 -12.78 6.06 -50.77
CA VAL A 8 -12.34 5.02 -49.83
C VAL A 8 -11.66 3.93 -50.65
N ARG A 9 -10.32 3.94 -50.71
CA ARG A 9 -9.54 2.81 -51.22
C ARG A 9 -9.50 1.73 -50.14
N GLY A 10 -9.90 0.52 -50.52
CA GLY A 10 -10.04 -0.64 -49.64
C GLY A 10 -8.75 -1.05 -48.94
N CYS A 11 -8.90 -1.51 -47.71
CA CYS A 11 -7.87 -2.29 -47.01
C CYS A 11 -7.78 -3.68 -47.64
N PRO A 12 -6.57 -4.19 -47.93
CA PRO A 12 -6.38 -5.61 -48.16
C PRO A 12 -6.54 -6.37 -46.83
N GLU A 13 -7.19 -7.51 -46.94
CA GLU A 13 -7.40 -8.52 -45.91
C GLU A 13 -6.04 -9.03 -45.40
N GLU A 14 -5.58 -8.52 -44.25
CA GLU A 14 -4.35 -8.98 -43.61
C GLU A 14 -4.63 -10.06 -42.56
N LYS A 15 -4.08 -11.23 -42.87
CA LYS A 15 -4.24 -12.52 -42.20
C LYS A 15 -3.77 -12.48 -40.74
N THR A 16 -4.67 -12.90 -39.85
CA THR A 16 -4.47 -13.81 -38.69
C THR A 16 -3.03 -14.21 -38.29
N ILE A 17 -2.17 -13.24 -37.93
CA ILE A 17 -0.90 -13.51 -37.22
C ILE A 17 -0.63 -12.40 -36.20
N SER A 18 -1.44 -12.27 -35.16
CA SER A 18 -1.12 -11.32 -34.07
C SER A 18 -1.71 -11.66 -32.70
N THR A 19 -1.98 -12.94 -32.40
CA THR A 19 -2.40 -13.35 -31.03
C THR A 19 -1.26 -13.96 -30.21
N ARG A 20 -0.11 -14.29 -30.81
CA ARG A 20 1.07 -14.77 -30.06
C ARG A 20 1.98 -13.65 -29.54
N ARG A 21 2.20 -12.56 -30.30
CA ARG A 21 3.05 -11.44 -29.83
C ARG A 21 2.40 -10.55 -28.77
N ALA A 22 1.07 -10.44 -28.75
CA ALA A 22 0.36 -9.76 -27.66
C ALA A 22 0.53 -10.47 -26.31
N ARG A 23 0.69 -11.81 -26.32
CA ARG A 23 1.02 -12.57 -25.11
C ARG A 23 2.46 -12.35 -24.66
N GLU A 24 3.42 -12.18 -25.57
CA GLU A 24 4.83 -11.93 -25.19
C GLU A 24 5.07 -10.51 -24.68
N LEU A 25 4.35 -9.50 -25.19
CA LEU A 25 4.44 -8.13 -24.65
C LEU A 25 3.77 -8.00 -23.27
N ALA A 26 2.68 -8.74 -23.01
CA ALA A 26 2.14 -8.86 -21.66
C ALA A 26 3.14 -9.56 -20.71
N VAL A 27 3.84 -10.59 -21.19
CA VAL A 27 4.87 -11.31 -20.41
C VAL A 27 6.10 -10.43 -20.12
N CYS A 28 6.48 -9.49 -21.00
CA CYS A 28 7.57 -8.55 -20.71
C CYS A 28 7.19 -7.47 -19.67
N SER A 29 5.95 -6.95 -19.69
CA SER A 29 5.46 -6.04 -18.63
C SER A 29 5.28 -6.78 -17.29
N PHE A 30 4.84 -8.04 -17.33
CA PHE A 30 4.88 -8.94 -16.16
C PHE A 30 6.31 -9.29 -15.75
N GLY A 31 7.28 -9.31 -16.66
CA GLY A 31 8.70 -9.56 -16.38
C GLY A 31 9.37 -8.40 -15.61
N LEU A 32 9.00 -7.16 -15.92
CA LEU A 32 9.47 -6.00 -15.14
C LEU A 32 8.78 -5.91 -13.77
N LEU A 33 7.49 -6.28 -13.69
CA LEU A 33 6.77 -6.45 -12.41
C LEU A 33 7.28 -7.66 -11.62
N ALA A 34 7.76 -8.71 -12.28
CA ALA A 34 8.43 -9.84 -11.67
C ALA A 34 9.86 -9.49 -11.26
N GLN A 35 10.55 -8.55 -11.91
CA GLN A 35 11.82 -8.01 -11.40
C GLN A 35 11.61 -7.10 -10.19
N VAL A 36 10.55 -6.30 -10.15
CA VAL A 36 10.17 -5.53 -8.95
C VAL A 36 9.65 -6.45 -7.83
N SER A 37 8.94 -7.53 -8.17
CA SER A 37 8.49 -8.54 -7.20
C SER A 37 9.59 -9.54 -6.79
N CYS A 38 10.63 -9.75 -7.61
CA CYS A 38 11.86 -10.50 -7.27
C CYS A 38 12.90 -9.63 -6.57
N ALA A 39 12.77 -8.30 -6.60
CA ALA A 39 13.47 -7.40 -5.69
C ALA A 39 12.87 -7.42 -4.26
N LEU A 40 11.74 -8.10 -4.06
CA LEU A 40 11.00 -8.12 -2.79
C LEU A 40 10.97 -9.45 -1.99
N PRO A 41 11.74 -10.51 -2.34
CA PRO A 41 11.98 -11.58 -1.39
C PRO A 41 13.47 -11.95 -1.37
N TYR A 42 14.38 -10.99 -1.19
CA TYR A 42 15.79 -11.28 -0.86
C TYR A 42 16.48 -10.09 -0.17
N ILE A 43 15.89 -9.56 0.90
CA ILE A 43 16.67 -8.80 1.91
C ILE A 43 16.84 -9.71 3.11
N HIS A 44 17.65 -10.75 2.92
CA HIS A 44 18.31 -11.44 4.02
C HIS A 44 19.70 -10.80 4.15
N GLY A 45 19.91 -10.03 5.22
CA GLY A 45 21.24 -9.66 5.70
C GLY A 45 22.09 -8.76 4.80
N SER A 46 21.81 -7.46 4.80
CA SER A 46 22.89 -6.45 4.71
C SER A 46 22.46 -5.19 5.42
N GLY A 47 23.24 -4.82 6.45
CA GLY A 47 22.98 -3.67 7.28
C GLY A 47 23.15 -2.37 6.50
N TYR A 48 22.17 -1.48 6.60
CA TYR A 48 22.36 -0.07 6.30
C TYR A 48 22.83 0.63 7.58
N PRO A 49 24.02 1.26 7.60
CA PRO A 49 24.47 2.07 8.70
C PRO A 49 24.09 3.52 8.42
N PHE A 50 22.85 3.92 8.69
CA PHE A 50 22.53 5.35 8.75
C PHE A 50 21.55 5.57 9.89
N PHE A 51 21.96 6.41 10.85
CA PHE A 51 21.31 6.71 12.14
C PHE A 51 21.47 5.65 13.25
N SER A 52 22.71 5.42 13.70
CA SER A 52 22.98 4.96 15.06
C SER A 52 24.11 5.80 15.65
N LEU A 53 23.74 6.90 16.29
CA LEU A 53 24.63 7.66 17.16
C LEU A 53 23.83 8.06 18.40
N TYR A 54 24.33 7.61 19.55
CA TYR A 54 23.87 7.86 20.92
C TYR A 54 22.66 7.07 21.43
N LEU A 55 22.90 5.83 21.87
CA LEU A 55 22.31 5.34 23.12
C LEU A 55 23.28 4.33 23.77
N HIS A 56 24.14 4.83 24.65
CA HIS A 56 25.09 4.06 25.44
C HIS A 56 24.37 3.43 26.65
N ASP A 57 24.60 2.14 26.85
CA ASP A 57 24.37 1.33 28.06
C ASP A 57 22.97 1.28 28.68
N LEU A 58 22.16 0.29 28.25
CA LEU A 58 21.07 -0.26 29.05
C LEU A 58 21.11 -1.80 29.12
N PRO A 59 20.61 -2.41 30.23
CA PRO A 59 20.95 -3.77 30.66
C PRO A 59 20.34 -4.87 29.78
N GLN A 60 20.91 -6.06 29.90
CA GLN A 60 20.71 -7.29 29.13
C GLN A 60 19.31 -7.96 29.17
N HIS A 61 18.23 -7.23 29.46
CA HIS A 61 16.85 -7.75 29.36
C HIS A 61 16.22 -7.53 27.96
N SER A 62 17.04 -7.17 26.96
CA SER A 62 16.65 -6.49 25.71
C SER A 62 16.87 -7.31 24.42
N ARG A 63 17.02 -8.64 24.51
CA ARG A 63 17.13 -9.50 23.30
C ARG A 63 15.79 -9.96 22.74
N LEU A 64 14.76 -10.17 23.56
CA LEU A 64 13.43 -10.55 23.06
C LEU A 64 12.64 -9.34 22.52
N GLN A 65 12.82 -8.17 23.12
CA GLN A 65 12.16 -6.94 22.69
C GLN A 65 12.70 -6.38 21.37
N ARG A 66 13.95 -6.69 21.02
CA ARG A 66 14.56 -6.30 19.73
C ARG A 66 13.97 -7.03 18.54
N HIS A 67 13.45 -8.25 18.71
CA HIS A 67 12.81 -8.98 17.61
C HIS A 67 11.38 -8.50 17.34
N LEU A 68 10.66 -8.03 18.36
CA LEU A 68 9.27 -7.58 18.19
C LEU A 68 9.15 -6.17 17.59
N THR A 69 10.07 -5.24 17.87
CA THR A 69 9.99 -3.88 17.29
C THR A 69 10.40 -3.81 15.82
N ILE A 70 11.00 -4.86 15.27
CA ILE A 70 11.48 -4.89 13.88
C ILE A 70 10.34 -5.17 12.89
N MET A 71 9.34 -5.98 13.26
CA MET A 71 8.33 -6.46 12.31
C MET A 71 7.26 -5.42 11.92
N THR A 72 6.82 -4.56 12.84
CA THR A 72 5.85 -3.48 12.53
C THR A 72 6.44 -2.37 11.67
N VAL A 73 7.75 -2.10 11.82
CA VAL A 73 8.48 -1.09 11.05
C VAL A 73 8.58 -1.46 9.56
N HIS A 74 8.76 -2.75 9.24
CA HIS A 74 8.86 -3.20 7.85
C HIS A 74 7.57 -2.97 7.05
N PHE A 75 6.40 -3.17 7.67
CA PHE A 75 5.12 -2.93 7.02
C PHE A 75 4.90 -1.46 6.70
N GLY A 76 5.15 -0.59 7.69
CA GLY A 76 5.06 0.85 7.50
C GLY A 76 5.97 1.34 6.38
N ASN A 77 7.20 0.83 6.32
CA ASN A 77 8.16 1.21 5.29
C ASN A 77 7.75 0.72 3.90
N ASN A 78 7.24 -0.51 3.77
CA ASN A 78 6.75 -1.04 2.49
C ASN A 78 5.53 -0.25 1.97
N ARG A 79 4.59 0.11 2.85
CA ARG A 79 3.43 0.94 2.51
C ARG A 79 3.84 2.34 2.07
N LEU A 80 4.79 2.95 2.79
CA LEU A 80 5.36 4.25 2.41
C LEU A 80 6.06 4.17 1.03
N GLY A 81 6.83 3.12 0.78
CA GLY A 81 7.48 2.89 -0.51
C GLY A 81 6.48 2.78 -1.66
N PHE A 82 5.38 2.05 -1.46
CA PHE A 82 4.30 1.95 -2.44
C PHE A 82 3.69 3.31 -2.79
N TYR A 83 3.45 4.17 -1.79
CA TYR A 83 2.93 5.52 -2.02
C TYR A 83 3.92 6.41 -2.76
N ILE A 84 5.21 6.37 -2.40
CA ILE A 84 6.25 7.15 -3.08
C ILE A 84 6.34 6.75 -4.56
N VAL A 85 6.39 5.45 -4.86
CA VAL A 85 6.44 4.95 -6.24
C VAL A 85 5.21 5.40 -7.02
N THR A 86 4.01 5.27 -6.42
CA THR A 86 2.76 5.69 -7.05
C THR A 86 2.72 7.20 -7.32
N LEU A 87 3.21 8.03 -6.38
CA LEU A 87 3.26 9.48 -6.54
C LEU A 87 4.24 9.90 -7.65
N LEU A 88 5.41 9.24 -7.75
CA LEU A 88 6.37 9.52 -8.80
C LEU A 88 5.83 9.14 -10.18
N LEU A 89 5.25 7.94 -10.31
CA LEU A 89 4.68 7.45 -11.56
C LEU A 89 3.44 8.25 -12.01
N SER A 90 2.58 8.67 -11.07
CA SER A 90 1.45 9.55 -11.40
C SER A 90 1.91 10.96 -11.76
N GLY A 91 2.94 11.48 -11.09
CA GLY A 91 3.55 12.77 -11.39
C GLY A 91 4.18 12.84 -12.79
N THR A 92 4.83 11.77 -13.26
CA THR A 92 5.37 11.73 -14.63
C THR A 92 4.25 11.76 -15.68
N VAL A 93 3.17 11.00 -15.48
CA VAL A 93 2.01 11.01 -16.38
C VAL A 93 1.31 12.38 -16.37
N LEU A 94 1.18 13.01 -15.19
CA LEU A 94 0.64 14.37 -15.06
C LEU A 94 1.51 15.41 -15.81
N GLY A 95 2.83 15.29 -15.74
CA GLY A 95 3.75 16.17 -16.47
C GLY A 95 3.60 16.03 -17.99
N ILE A 96 3.48 14.79 -18.50
CA ILE A 96 3.25 14.54 -19.93
C ILE A 96 1.88 15.07 -20.35
N ALA A 97 0.83 14.83 -19.55
CA ALA A 97 -0.51 15.34 -19.81
C ALA A 97 -0.56 16.89 -19.78
N GLY A 98 0.20 17.54 -18.90
CA GLY A 98 0.35 18.99 -18.85
C GLY A 98 1.03 19.55 -20.11
N ASN A 99 2.02 18.83 -20.65
CA ASN A 99 2.63 19.17 -21.93
C ASN A 99 1.61 19.07 -23.08
N PHE A 100 0.81 17.99 -23.13
CA PHE A 100 -0.27 17.85 -24.11
C PHE A 100 -1.32 18.95 -24.00
N ALA A 101 -1.69 19.33 -22.79
CA ALA A 101 -2.60 20.45 -22.55
C ALA A 101 -2.07 21.76 -23.14
N SER A 102 -0.78 22.03 -23.01
CA SER A 102 -0.17 23.24 -23.59
C SER A 102 -0.16 23.26 -25.12
N LEU A 103 -0.07 22.08 -25.75
CA LEU A 103 0.05 21.92 -27.20
C LEU A 103 -1.30 21.85 -27.94
N PHE A 104 -2.29 21.17 -27.36
CA PHE A 104 -3.52 20.78 -28.07
C PHE A 104 -4.78 21.53 -27.64
N LEU A 105 -4.78 22.19 -26.48
CA LEU A 105 -5.91 23.05 -26.12
C LEU A 105 -5.86 24.35 -26.94
N PRO A 106 -6.94 24.71 -27.66
CA PRO A 106 -8.30 24.22 -27.50
C PRO A 106 -8.84 23.41 -28.68
N SER A 107 -8.12 22.80 -29.63
CA SER A 107 -8.76 22.30 -30.87
C SER A 107 -8.74 20.78 -31.08
N LEU A 108 -7.78 20.03 -30.51
CA LEU A 108 -7.54 18.64 -30.88
C LEU A 108 -7.49 17.71 -29.64
N HIS A 109 -8.17 16.55 -29.68
CA HIS A 109 -8.18 15.54 -28.60
C HIS A 109 -8.41 16.07 -27.17
N ARG A 110 -9.41 16.95 -27.00
CA ARG A 110 -9.70 17.59 -25.70
C ARG A 110 -10.10 16.58 -24.63
N ASP A 111 -10.94 15.62 -24.97
CA ASP A 111 -11.56 14.71 -24.01
C ASP A 111 -10.51 13.82 -23.33
N PHE A 112 -9.60 13.26 -24.13
CA PHE A 112 -8.49 12.46 -23.61
C PHE A 112 -7.56 13.29 -22.73
N THR A 113 -7.20 14.50 -23.17
CA THR A 113 -6.27 15.36 -22.42
C THR A 113 -6.84 15.77 -21.07
N ILE A 114 -8.14 16.11 -21.02
CA ILE A 114 -8.84 16.46 -19.78
C ILE A 114 -8.87 15.25 -18.84
N PHE A 115 -9.22 14.07 -19.35
CA PHE A 115 -9.23 12.84 -18.56
C PHE A 115 -7.83 12.49 -18.01
N ALA A 116 -6.80 12.63 -18.84
CA ALA A 116 -5.40 12.38 -18.48
C ALA A 116 -4.83 13.36 -17.45
N LEU A 117 -5.43 14.54 -17.26
CA LEU A 117 -5.09 15.45 -16.16
C LEU A 117 -5.84 15.11 -14.86
N ILE A 118 -7.11 14.73 -14.97
CA ILE A 118 -7.98 14.45 -13.81
C ILE A 118 -7.53 13.20 -13.06
N VAL A 119 -7.26 12.10 -13.76
CA VAL A 119 -6.94 10.83 -13.10
C VAL A 119 -5.65 10.89 -12.25
N PRO A 120 -4.50 11.38 -12.74
CA PRO A 120 -3.30 11.46 -11.91
C PRO A 120 -3.41 12.52 -10.81
N SER A 121 -4.13 13.63 -11.03
CA SER A 121 -4.35 14.63 -9.97
C SER A 121 -5.23 14.09 -8.84
N LEU A 122 -6.31 13.38 -9.18
CA LEU A 122 -7.16 12.68 -8.21
C LEU A 122 -6.38 11.59 -7.49
N THR A 123 -5.52 10.84 -8.20
CA THR A 123 -4.61 9.86 -7.59
C THR A 123 -3.71 10.51 -6.54
N ILE A 124 -2.99 11.58 -6.89
CA ILE A 124 -2.10 12.28 -5.94
C ILE A 124 -2.88 12.77 -4.72
N LEU A 125 -4.06 13.38 -4.93
CA LEU A 125 -4.88 13.91 -3.85
C LEU A 125 -5.37 12.82 -2.90
N LEU A 126 -5.91 11.70 -3.42
CA LEU A 126 -6.40 10.61 -2.57
C LEU A 126 -5.27 9.95 -1.78
N PHE A 127 -4.11 9.70 -2.40
CA PHE A 127 -2.96 9.14 -1.69
C PHE A 127 -2.43 10.05 -0.58
N LEU A 128 -2.45 11.38 -0.78
CA LEU A 128 -2.10 12.34 0.27
C LEU A 128 -3.11 12.34 1.43
N LEU A 129 -4.41 12.15 1.15
CA LEU A 129 -5.44 12.01 2.19
C LEU A 129 -5.32 10.68 2.94
N SER A 130 -5.04 9.59 2.23
CA SER A 130 -4.89 8.24 2.82
C SER A 130 -3.64 8.10 3.70
N LEU A 131 -2.64 8.97 3.52
CA LEU A 131 -1.53 9.10 4.47
C LEU A 131 -1.97 9.64 5.85
N GLN A 132 -2.99 10.50 5.88
CA GLN A 132 -3.52 11.11 7.10
C GLN A 132 -4.56 10.20 7.79
N TRP A 133 -5.45 9.58 7.01
CA TRP A 133 -6.60 8.82 7.51
C TRP A 133 -6.57 7.37 7.01
N ALA A 134 -5.56 6.63 7.45
CA ALA A 134 -5.29 5.26 7.03
C ALA A 134 -6.27 4.24 7.64
N GLN A 135 -7.34 3.92 6.92
CA GLN A 135 -8.26 2.81 7.24
C GLN A 135 -8.29 1.78 6.11
N PRO A 136 -8.34 0.47 6.42
CA PRO A 136 -8.31 -0.58 5.40
C PRO A 136 -9.56 -0.56 4.50
N ARG A 137 -10.71 -0.11 5.03
CA ARG A 137 -11.95 0.04 4.27
C ARG A 137 -11.85 1.13 3.21
N THR A 138 -11.35 2.30 3.58
CA THR A 138 -11.23 3.43 2.65
C THR A 138 -10.15 3.15 1.62
N GLU A 139 -9.03 2.56 2.02
CA GLU A 139 -7.93 2.19 1.12
C GLU A 139 -8.35 1.12 0.10
N ALA A 140 -9.17 0.13 0.49
CA ALA A 140 -9.69 -0.85 -0.46
C ALA A 140 -10.60 -0.23 -1.53
N ILE A 141 -11.48 0.68 -1.14
CA ILE A 141 -12.39 1.39 -2.06
C ILE A 141 -11.58 2.31 -2.99
N GLU A 142 -10.62 3.05 -2.42
CA GLU A 142 -9.71 3.93 -3.17
C GLU A 142 -8.93 3.16 -4.22
N LEU A 143 -8.23 2.09 -3.84
CA LEU A 143 -7.43 1.27 -4.75
C LEU A 143 -8.26 0.71 -5.90
N PHE A 144 -9.51 0.32 -5.62
CA PHE A 144 -10.44 -0.17 -6.63
C PHE A 144 -10.85 0.93 -7.63
N ILE A 145 -11.29 2.10 -7.13
CA ILE A 145 -11.75 3.22 -7.98
C ILE A 145 -10.58 3.78 -8.79
N ILE A 146 -9.45 4.06 -8.15
CA ILE A 146 -8.25 4.55 -8.83
C ILE A 146 -7.75 3.51 -9.85
N GLY A 147 -7.71 2.23 -9.47
CA GLY A 147 -7.33 1.14 -10.38
C GLY A 147 -8.19 1.13 -11.65
N THR A 148 -9.51 1.27 -11.53
CA THR A 148 -10.40 1.30 -12.71
C THR A 148 -10.18 2.53 -13.60
N PHE A 149 -9.87 3.71 -13.03
CA PHE A 149 -9.50 4.88 -13.83
C PHE A 149 -8.18 4.72 -14.58
N TRP A 150 -7.16 4.11 -13.96
CA TRP A 150 -5.89 3.81 -14.64
C TRP A 150 -6.06 2.77 -15.74
N LEU A 151 -6.90 1.75 -15.52
CA LEU A 151 -7.27 0.80 -16.57
C LEU A 151 -7.98 1.49 -17.74
N ALA A 152 -8.95 2.37 -17.46
CA ALA A 152 -9.66 3.14 -18.49
C ALA A 152 -8.69 4.03 -19.29
N MET A 153 -7.73 4.68 -18.64
CA MET A 153 -6.69 5.46 -19.31
C MET A 153 -5.78 4.58 -20.19
N GLY A 154 -5.37 3.42 -19.69
CA GLY A 154 -4.59 2.44 -20.46
C GLY A 154 -5.33 1.89 -21.68
N ALA A 155 -6.64 1.65 -21.56
CA ALA A 155 -7.49 1.20 -22.66
C ALA A 155 -7.70 2.30 -23.71
N TRP A 156 -8.07 3.52 -23.27
CA TRP A 156 -8.30 4.64 -24.18
C TRP A 156 -7.03 5.07 -24.90
N SER A 157 -5.88 5.08 -24.21
CA SER A 157 -4.60 5.37 -24.87
C SER A 157 -4.23 4.36 -25.96
N THR A 158 -4.64 3.09 -25.80
CA THR A 158 -4.45 2.05 -26.81
C THR A 158 -5.34 2.29 -28.04
N ASP A 159 -6.57 2.75 -27.83
CA ASP A 159 -7.53 3.05 -28.89
C ASP A 159 -7.08 4.22 -29.78
N ILE A 160 -6.55 5.31 -29.17
CA ILE A 160 -6.10 6.50 -29.92
C ILE A 160 -4.89 6.20 -30.82
N ILE A 161 -3.88 5.47 -30.32
CA ILE A 161 -2.67 5.20 -31.10
C ILE A 161 -2.87 4.04 -32.08
N GLY A 162 -3.68 3.06 -31.68
CA GLY A 162 -3.76 1.77 -32.35
C GLY A 162 -2.43 0.98 -32.31
N PHE A 163 -2.31 0.05 -33.26
CA PHE A 163 -1.17 -0.86 -33.42
C PHE A 163 -0.03 -0.26 -34.27
N VAL A 164 -0.06 1.04 -34.55
CA VAL A 164 0.91 1.71 -35.42
C VAL A 164 2.27 1.83 -34.73
N GLN A 165 3.34 1.59 -35.48
CA GLN A 165 4.71 1.80 -35.04
C GLN A 165 5.06 3.29 -35.13
N CYS A 166 5.59 3.88 -34.05
CA CYS A 166 5.90 5.31 -34.05
C CYS A 166 6.99 5.70 -35.06
N ASP A 167 7.83 4.76 -35.48
CA ASP A 167 8.94 5.01 -36.42
C ASP A 167 8.44 5.28 -37.84
N THR A 168 7.28 4.74 -38.22
CA THR A 168 6.71 4.94 -39.57
C THR A 168 6.06 6.31 -39.74
N LEU A 169 5.87 7.06 -38.64
CA LEU A 169 5.32 8.42 -38.63
C LEU A 169 6.40 9.50 -38.85
N GLY A 170 7.62 9.11 -39.19
CA GLY A 170 8.69 10.04 -39.52
C GLY A 170 8.28 11.03 -40.62
N GLY A 171 8.44 12.32 -40.34
CA GLY A 171 8.08 13.40 -41.28
C GLY A 171 6.60 13.82 -41.27
N GLN A 172 5.71 13.09 -40.61
CA GLN A 172 4.32 13.50 -40.45
C GLN A 172 4.19 14.56 -39.34
N ARG A 173 3.33 15.55 -39.59
CA ARG A 173 3.06 16.65 -38.67
C ARG A 173 1.58 16.72 -38.33
N ILE A 174 1.32 16.94 -37.05
CA ILE A 174 -0.03 17.16 -36.53
C ILE A 174 -0.20 18.65 -36.20
N PRO A 175 -1.37 19.24 -36.47
CA PRO A 175 -1.64 20.63 -36.15
C PRO A 175 -1.62 20.83 -34.63
N SER A 176 -0.91 21.86 -34.17
CA SER A 176 -0.89 22.31 -32.77
C SER A 176 -1.60 23.64 -32.63
N LYS A 177 -1.67 24.15 -31.40
CA LYS A 177 -2.17 25.49 -31.11
C LYS A 177 -1.49 26.57 -31.96
N ASN A 178 -2.23 27.61 -32.33
CA ASN A 178 -1.78 28.81 -33.06
C ASN A 178 -1.12 28.52 -34.41
N ASP A 179 -1.74 27.66 -35.23
CA ASP A 179 -1.23 27.24 -36.55
C ASP A 179 0.17 26.60 -36.52
N GLY A 180 0.65 26.23 -35.33
CA GLY A 180 1.87 25.49 -35.17
C GLY A 180 1.73 24.05 -35.66
N THR A 181 2.86 23.38 -35.85
CA THR A 181 2.90 21.96 -36.17
C THR A 181 3.86 21.26 -35.24
N THR A 182 3.46 20.13 -34.67
CA THR A 182 4.34 19.25 -33.90
C THR A 182 4.54 17.93 -34.64
N SER A 183 5.66 17.25 -34.38
CA SER A 183 5.95 15.96 -35.00
C SER A 183 4.98 14.89 -34.49
N ALA A 184 4.31 14.18 -35.39
CA ALA A 184 3.41 13.08 -35.04
C ALA A 184 4.16 11.94 -34.32
N GLN A 185 5.43 11.74 -34.68
CA GLN A 185 6.32 10.75 -34.06
C GLN A 185 6.55 11.02 -32.56
N SER A 186 6.91 12.26 -32.16
CA SER A 186 7.09 12.59 -30.74
C SER A 186 5.80 12.40 -29.94
N TYR A 187 4.66 12.75 -30.53
CA TYR A 187 3.35 12.53 -29.91
C TYR A 187 3.07 11.04 -29.69
N CYS A 188 3.35 10.20 -30.69
CA CYS A 188 3.20 8.75 -30.59
C CYS A 188 4.05 8.17 -29.45
N TYR A 189 5.33 8.56 -29.32
CA TYR A 189 6.16 8.07 -28.22
C TYR A 189 5.65 8.50 -26.84
N GLN A 190 5.27 9.77 -26.67
CA GLN A 190 4.73 10.24 -25.40
C GLN A 190 3.44 9.51 -25.02
N MET A 191 2.60 9.23 -26.01
CA MET A 191 1.34 8.52 -25.79
C MET A 191 1.58 7.03 -25.43
N LYS A 192 2.57 6.36 -26.05
CA LYS A 192 3.00 5.01 -25.66
C LYS A 192 3.56 4.97 -24.24
N VAL A 193 4.26 6.01 -23.81
CA VAL A 193 4.76 6.14 -22.44
C VAL A 193 3.61 6.26 -21.44
N VAL A 194 2.61 7.11 -21.72
CA VAL A 194 1.38 7.21 -20.91
C VAL A 194 0.65 5.87 -20.84
N GLN A 195 0.53 5.16 -21.96
CA GLN A 195 -0.07 3.83 -22.02
C GLN A 195 0.69 2.85 -21.10
N ALA A 196 2.01 2.77 -21.21
CA ALA A 196 2.83 1.84 -20.43
C ALA A 196 2.74 2.12 -18.91
N PHE A 197 2.85 3.39 -18.51
CA PHE A 197 2.71 3.77 -17.10
C PHE A 197 1.31 3.53 -16.55
N SER A 198 0.28 3.69 -17.37
CA SER A 198 -1.10 3.42 -16.95
C SER A 198 -1.33 1.94 -16.65
N TRP A 199 -0.82 1.05 -17.50
CA TRP A 199 -0.87 -0.40 -17.26
C TRP A 199 -0.03 -0.82 -16.04
N ALA A 200 1.14 -0.22 -15.87
CA ALA A 200 2.01 -0.49 -14.72
C ALA A 200 1.33 -0.08 -13.39
N LEU A 201 0.74 1.12 -13.35
CA LEU A 201 0.01 1.61 -12.17
C LEU A 201 -1.24 0.78 -11.90
N PHE A 202 -2.00 0.42 -12.93
CA PHE A 202 -3.13 -0.50 -12.77
C PHE A 202 -2.70 -1.84 -12.14
N ALA A 203 -1.63 -2.45 -12.65
CA ALA A 203 -1.12 -3.70 -12.09
C ALA A 203 -0.65 -3.55 -10.64
N LEU A 204 0.03 -2.45 -10.31
CA LEU A 204 0.43 -2.13 -8.94
C LEU A 204 -0.79 -2.00 -8.01
N PHE A 205 -1.87 -1.34 -8.43
CA PHE A 205 -3.09 -1.24 -7.63
C PHE A 205 -3.80 -2.57 -7.43
N VAL A 206 -3.84 -3.43 -8.46
CA VAL A 206 -4.41 -4.78 -8.34
C VAL A 206 -3.61 -5.63 -7.36
N ILE A 207 -2.27 -5.59 -7.44
CA ILE A 207 -1.39 -6.32 -6.51
C ILE A 207 -1.58 -5.78 -5.09
N ALA A 208 -1.58 -4.46 -4.89
CA ALA A 208 -1.79 -3.85 -3.58
C ALA A 208 -3.17 -4.20 -2.99
N PHE A 209 -4.23 -4.12 -3.80
CA PHE A 209 -5.58 -4.52 -3.41
C PHE A 209 -5.64 -6.01 -3.00
N TRP A 210 -5.01 -6.89 -3.79
CA TRP A 210 -4.96 -8.31 -3.47
C TRP A 210 -4.21 -8.59 -2.15
N ILE A 211 -3.07 -7.93 -1.92
CA ILE A 211 -2.31 -8.05 -0.66
C ILE A 211 -3.15 -7.56 0.52
N LEU A 212 -3.83 -6.41 0.40
CA LEU A 212 -4.72 -5.88 1.44
C LEU A 212 -5.81 -6.89 1.80
N MET A 213 -6.48 -7.47 0.79
CA MET A 213 -7.53 -8.46 1.03
C MET A 213 -7.01 -9.73 1.72
N ARG A 214 -5.78 -10.17 1.41
CA ARG A 214 -5.14 -11.32 2.08
C ARG A 214 -4.85 -11.02 3.55
N LEU A 215 -4.32 -9.83 3.83
CA LEU A 215 -4.01 -9.38 5.20
C LEU A 215 -5.28 -9.25 6.05
N VAL A 216 -6.36 -8.69 5.49
CA VAL A 216 -7.65 -8.58 6.20
C VAL A 216 -8.24 -9.97 6.49
N HIS A 217 -8.22 -10.89 5.52
CA HIS A 217 -8.70 -12.27 5.75
C HIS A 217 -7.88 -12.99 6.83
N GLN A 218 -6.56 -12.78 6.85
CA GLN A 218 -5.70 -13.34 7.88
C GLN A 218 -6.06 -12.79 9.26
N ALA A 219 -6.28 -11.48 9.39
CA ALA A 219 -6.67 -10.85 10.65
C ALA A 219 -8.05 -11.33 11.15
N GLN A 220 -9.01 -11.56 10.26
CA GLN A 220 -10.32 -12.11 10.63
C GLN A 220 -10.22 -13.54 11.18
N ARG A 221 -9.30 -14.37 10.66
CA ARG A 221 -9.05 -15.73 11.19
C ARG A 221 -8.52 -15.71 12.63
N TYR A 222 -7.90 -14.61 13.06
CA TYR A 222 -7.48 -14.40 14.45
C TYR A 222 -8.59 -13.84 15.36
N GLY A 223 -9.85 -13.80 14.89
CA GLY A 223 -11.01 -13.44 15.71
C GLY A 223 -11.32 -11.93 15.80
N ARG A 224 -10.70 -11.09 14.95
CA ARG A 224 -11.00 -9.66 14.89
C ARG A 224 -12.11 -9.35 13.89
N TYR A 225 -13.35 -9.27 14.37
CA TYR A 225 -14.52 -9.00 13.52
C TYR A 225 -14.61 -7.53 13.06
N HIS A 226 -14.08 -6.58 13.84
CA HIS A 226 -14.14 -5.13 13.56
C HIS A 226 -12.92 -4.56 12.83
N ILE A 227 -12.15 -5.42 12.13
CA ILE A 227 -10.88 -5.07 11.50
C ILE A 227 -10.97 -3.94 10.47
N TRP A 228 -12.16 -3.71 9.89
CA TRP A 228 -12.39 -2.71 8.85
C TRP A 228 -12.45 -1.28 9.37
N GLU A 229 -12.72 -1.10 10.66
CA GLU A 229 -12.88 0.21 11.32
C GLU A 229 -11.62 0.63 12.08
N GLU A 230 -10.76 -0.34 12.42
CA GLU A 230 -9.52 -0.12 13.15
C GLU A 230 -8.45 0.58 12.26
N PRO A 231 -7.70 1.55 12.81
CA PRO A 231 -6.65 2.25 12.05
C PRO A 231 -5.45 1.35 11.78
N ILE A 232 -4.97 1.32 10.53
CA ILE A 232 -3.94 0.38 10.02
C ILE A 232 -2.66 0.36 10.88
N ARG A 233 -2.32 1.48 11.51
CA ARG A 233 -1.11 1.65 12.33
C ARG A 233 -1.14 0.84 13.64
N GLU A 234 -2.31 0.44 14.10
CA GLU A 234 -2.49 -0.24 15.39
C GLU A 234 -2.69 -1.76 15.24
N LEU A 235 -2.83 -2.26 14.01
CA LEU A 235 -3.08 -3.67 13.74
C LEU A 235 -1.78 -4.48 13.73
N PRO A 236 -1.71 -5.60 14.48
CA PRO A 236 -0.61 -6.54 14.41
C PRO A 236 -0.74 -7.41 13.14
N TRP A 237 -0.18 -6.95 12.03
CA TRP A 237 -0.27 -7.64 10.74
C TRP A 237 0.55 -8.94 10.66
N PHE A 238 1.56 -9.13 11.53
CA PHE A 238 2.55 -10.22 11.44
C PHE A 238 2.57 -11.16 12.64
N GLY A 239 1.39 -11.57 13.13
CA GLY A 239 1.29 -12.65 14.12
C GLY A 239 1.75 -12.27 15.53
N GLU A 240 1.89 -10.97 15.81
CA GLU A 240 2.03 -10.49 17.19
C GLU A 240 0.74 -10.80 17.95
N ALA A 241 0.86 -11.50 19.08
CA ALA A 241 -0.28 -11.95 19.85
C ALA A 241 -1.18 -10.76 20.23
N PRO A 242 -2.51 -10.89 20.09
CA PRO A 242 -3.45 -9.83 20.45
C PRO A 242 -3.29 -9.48 21.93
N GLY A 243 -2.75 -8.29 22.21
CA GLY A 243 -2.51 -7.80 23.57
C GLY A 243 -1.13 -7.20 23.82
N TYR A 244 -0.16 -7.35 22.91
CA TYR A 244 1.21 -6.90 23.19
C TYR A 244 1.46 -5.40 23.00
N TYR A 245 0.67 -4.68 22.18
CA TYR A 245 0.99 -3.28 21.84
C TYR A 245 -0.09 -2.21 22.03
N ASN A 246 -1.40 -2.49 22.15
CA ASN A 246 -2.40 -1.40 22.22
C ASN A 246 -3.75 -1.70 22.89
N THR A 247 -3.85 -2.65 23.83
CA THR A 247 -5.05 -2.77 24.69
C THR A 247 -5.03 -1.83 25.90
N ALA A 248 -4.32 -0.71 25.83
CA ALA A 248 -4.39 0.36 26.84
C ALA A 248 -5.70 1.19 26.78
N GLY A 249 -6.58 0.94 25.79
CA GLY A 249 -7.76 1.78 25.53
C GLY A 249 -9.12 1.29 26.02
N GLY A 250 -9.25 0.14 26.70
CA GLY A 250 -10.61 -0.39 26.97
C GLY A 250 -10.80 -1.38 28.11
N TYR A 251 -9.73 -1.85 28.76
CA TYR A 251 -9.87 -2.49 30.06
C TYR A 251 -9.30 -1.55 31.12
N PRO A 252 -10.06 -1.24 32.19
CA PRO A 252 -9.55 -0.40 33.26
C PRO A 252 -8.31 -1.08 33.83
N TYR A 253 -7.14 -0.49 33.54
CA TYR A 253 -5.89 -0.91 34.15
C TYR A 253 -6.06 -0.77 35.68
N PRO A 254 -5.76 -1.82 36.46
CA PRO A 254 -5.68 -1.69 37.90
C PRO A 254 -4.51 -0.77 38.24
N TYR A 255 -4.86 0.32 38.91
CA TYR A 255 -4.08 1.22 39.78
C TYR A 255 -2.54 1.29 39.62
N PRO A 256 -1.95 2.50 39.52
CA PRO A 256 -0.51 2.67 39.45
C PRO A 256 0.21 2.19 40.73
N PRO A 257 1.46 1.68 40.61
CA PRO A 257 2.28 1.33 41.76
C PRO A 257 2.60 2.60 42.55
N GLN A 258 2.19 2.62 43.82
CA GLN A 258 2.53 3.69 44.75
C GLN A 258 4.05 3.82 44.86
N SER A 259 4.55 5.03 44.62
CA SER A 259 5.96 5.38 44.76
C SER A 259 6.42 5.17 46.22
N PRO A 260 7.67 4.70 46.42
CA PRO A 260 8.24 4.55 47.75
C PRO A 260 8.61 5.92 48.31
N GLY A 261 7.78 6.43 49.22
CA GLY A 261 8.17 7.60 50.02
C GLY A 261 7.05 8.59 50.24
N MET A 262 6.02 8.21 51.00
CA MET A 262 5.28 9.18 51.81
C MET A 262 4.57 8.46 52.96
N GLY A 263 4.97 8.84 54.18
CA GLY A 263 4.16 8.94 55.39
C GLY A 263 3.23 7.77 55.78
N PRO A 264 3.44 7.13 56.94
CA PRO A 264 2.52 6.10 57.43
C PRO A 264 1.17 6.74 57.80
N MET A 265 0.17 6.55 56.94
CA MET A 265 -1.24 6.69 57.32
C MET A 265 -1.72 5.34 57.86
N PRO A 266 -2.22 5.28 59.11
CA PRO A 266 -2.73 4.04 59.68
C PRO A 266 -4.09 3.71 59.05
N GLN A 267 -4.08 2.81 58.07
CA GLN A 267 -5.30 2.15 57.59
C GLN A 267 -5.45 0.81 58.31
N PRO A 268 -6.56 0.59 59.04
CA PRO A 268 -6.89 -0.68 59.66
C PRO A 268 -7.55 -1.59 58.62
N TYR A 269 -7.41 -2.91 58.82
CA TYR A 269 -7.92 -4.01 58.00
C TYR A 269 -7.06 -4.43 56.81
N GLY A 270 -6.13 -5.34 57.14
CA GLY A 270 -5.21 -5.99 56.21
C GLY A 270 -5.85 -7.15 55.44
N TYR A 271 -5.56 -7.14 54.15
CA TYR A 271 -5.45 -8.35 53.34
C TYR A 271 -4.05 -8.36 52.72
N PRO A 272 -3.21 -9.37 53.01
CA PRO A 272 -1.89 -9.47 52.41
C PRO A 272 -2.04 -9.79 50.92
N MET A 273 -1.72 -8.84 50.06
CA MET A 273 -1.58 -9.09 48.62
C MET A 273 -0.33 -9.95 48.39
N PRO A 274 -0.46 -11.18 47.87
CA PRO A 274 0.69 -12.05 47.65
C PRO A 274 1.59 -11.46 46.56
N MET A 275 2.83 -11.15 46.93
CA MET A 275 3.89 -10.74 46.02
C MET A 275 4.25 -11.93 45.13
N GLN A 276 4.13 -11.78 43.81
CA GLN A 276 4.39 -12.84 42.84
C GLN A 276 5.89 -13.13 42.77
N ILE A 277 6.32 -14.24 43.38
CA ILE A 277 7.71 -14.70 43.31
C ILE A 277 7.92 -15.35 41.92
N PRO A 278 8.93 -14.93 41.15
CA PRO A 278 9.23 -15.53 39.85
C PRO A 278 9.51 -17.03 40.01
N GLY A 279 8.75 -17.87 39.28
CA GLY A 279 8.85 -19.34 39.33
C GLY A 279 7.60 -20.06 39.85
N GLN A 280 6.55 -19.35 40.25
CA GLN A 280 5.26 -19.97 40.65
C GLN A 280 4.13 -19.55 39.70
N SER A 281 3.31 -20.52 39.26
CA SER A 281 2.09 -20.25 38.50
C SER A 281 0.95 -19.93 39.46
N ILE A 282 0.33 -18.76 39.28
CA ILE A 282 -0.84 -18.35 40.07
C ILE A 282 -2.09 -18.79 39.32
N VAL A 283 -2.91 -19.63 39.96
CA VAL A 283 -4.25 -19.99 39.46
C VAL A 283 -5.27 -19.25 40.32
N ILE A 284 -6.03 -18.34 39.69
CA ILE A 284 -7.12 -17.60 40.33
C ILE A 284 -8.41 -18.33 39.97
N GLN A 285 -9.07 -18.93 40.95
CA GLN A 285 -10.39 -19.52 40.74
C GLN A 285 -11.47 -18.48 41.06
N PRO A 286 -12.34 -18.12 40.10
CA PRO A 286 -13.44 -17.21 40.36
C PRO A 286 -14.37 -17.81 41.42
N GLY A 287 -14.65 -17.06 42.48
CA GLY A 287 -15.49 -17.52 43.58
C GLY A 287 -16.92 -17.80 43.11
N VAL A 288 -17.45 -18.96 43.50
CA VAL A 288 -18.85 -19.33 43.23
C VAL A 288 -19.74 -18.57 44.22
N ASN A 289 -20.84 -17.97 43.75
CA ASN A 289 -21.82 -17.23 44.55
C ASN A 289 -21.32 -15.93 45.22
N GLY A 290 -20.45 -15.17 44.55
CA GLY A 290 -19.98 -13.87 45.05
C GLY A 290 -18.97 -13.95 46.19
N ALA A 291 -18.46 -15.15 46.47
CA ALA A 291 -17.31 -15.32 47.36
C ALA A 291 -16.06 -14.66 46.78
N PRO A 292 -15.15 -14.14 47.63
CA PRO A 292 -13.89 -13.58 47.17
C PRO A 292 -13.07 -14.64 46.40
N PRO A 293 -12.34 -14.25 45.34
CA PRO A 293 -11.57 -15.17 44.52
C PRO A 293 -10.45 -15.81 45.34
N THR A 294 -10.29 -17.13 45.19
CA THR A 294 -9.22 -17.87 45.87
C THR A 294 -7.98 -17.87 44.98
N ILE A 295 -6.85 -17.42 45.54
CA ILE A 295 -5.55 -17.38 44.86
C ILE A 295 -4.74 -18.58 45.34
N THR A 296 -4.51 -19.57 44.47
CA THR A 296 -3.67 -20.72 44.78
C THR A 296 -2.39 -20.64 43.96
N GLN A 297 -1.24 -20.60 44.65
CA GLN A 297 0.07 -20.69 43.99
C GLN A 297 0.46 -22.16 43.91
N ILE A 298 0.70 -22.65 42.70
CA ILE A 298 1.14 -24.03 42.47
C ILE A 298 2.64 -24.00 42.15
N PRO A 299 3.51 -24.57 43.02
CA PRO A 299 4.91 -24.75 42.69
C PRO A 299 5.04 -25.66 41.48
N HIS A 300 5.85 -25.28 40.49
CA HIS A 300 6.25 -26.22 39.45
C HIS A 300 7.22 -27.23 40.06
N SER A 301 6.71 -28.40 40.45
CA SER A 301 7.57 -29.54 40.75
C SER A 301 8.29 -29.94 39.47
N ALA A 302 9.62 -29.96 39.52
CA ALA A 302 10.47 -30.44 38.46
C ALA A 302 10.02 -31.83 37.96
N PRO A 303 10.11 -32.11 36.64
CA PRO A 303 9.78 -33.43 36.12
C PRO A 303 10.63 -34.51 36.81
N PRO A 304 10.07 -35.70 37.12
CA PRO A 304 10.84 -36.80 37.66
C PRO A 304 11.89 -37.25 36.64
N VAL A 305 13.13 -37.41 37.11
CA VAL A 305 14.28 -37.96 36.36
C VAL A 305 14.14 -39.45 36.18
#